data_AF-A0A7S1ER02-F1
#
_entry.id   AF-A0A7S1ER02-F1
#
_cell.length_a   1.000
_cell.length_b   1.000
_cell.length_c   1.000
_cell.angle_alpha   90.00
_cell.angle_beta   90.00
_cell.angle_gamma   90.00
#
_symmetry.space_group_name_H-M   'P 1'
#
loop_
_entity.id
_entity.type
_entity.pdbx_description
1 polymer ?
#
loop_
_entity_poly.entity_id
_entity_poly.type
_entity_poly.pdbx_seq_one_letter_code
_entity_poly.pdbx_strand_id
1 'polypeptide(L)'
;YPIEEAEFSNRMHRPLGLGVQGLADALLLLQYPFESENARKLNKDIFETIYYGAMQQSVQLSKQLGPYPSYQGSPLSQGRFQFDLCDEFRSKSRNLSGNSSEIGQLWDWNQLRDQLKLHGARHSLLLASMPTASTSQMLGNHEGFEPYTSNVFTRRVLAGEFAVVNRHLLRALQRRGLWNEDLKQQLIAHGGSVQHVPGIPQELRVLFKTVWEIPQ
;
A
#
# COMPACT_ATOMS: atom_id res chain seq x y z
N TYR A 1 -25.27 -5.32 -14.29
CA TYR A 1 -24.47 -6.42 -13.70
C TYR A 1 -24.54 -7.63 -14.61
N PRO A 2 -23.51 -8.52 -14.65
CA PRO A 2 -23.52 -9.69 -15.53
C PRO A 2 -24.45 -10.83 -15.05
N ILE A 3 -24.72 -10.93 -13.74
CA ILE A 3 -25.68 -11.86 -13.12
C ILE A 3 -26.48 -11.13 -12.03
N GLU A 4 -27.69 -11.61 -11.74
CA GLU A 4 -28.62 -10.95 -10.79
C GLU A 4 -28.11 -11.00 -9.34
N GLU A 5 -27.45 -12.10 -8.94
CA GLU A 5 -26.89 -12.28 -7.60
C GLU A 5 -25.79 -11.25 -7.31
N ALA A 6 -25.00 -10.89 -8.32
CA ALA A 6 -23.97 -9.87 -8.21
C ALA A 6 -24.58 -8.47 -8.01
N GLU A 7 -25.68 -8.17 -8.72
CA GLU A 7 -26.42 -6.93 -8.52
C GLU A 7 -27.03 -6.85 -7.13
N PHE A 8 -27.69 -7.92 -6.71
CA PHE A 8 -28.29 -8.02 -5.40
C PHE A 8 -27.25 -7.78 -4.30
N SER A 9 -26.14 -8.51 -4.34
CA SER A 9 -25.05 -8.37 -3.37
C SER A 9 -24.50 -6.94 -3.31
N ASN A 10 -24.19 -6.33 -4.46
CA ASN A 10 -23.66 -4.97 -4.48
C ASN A 10 -24.68 -3.93 -4.01
N ARG A 11 -25.96 -4.08 -4.33
CA ARG A 11 -27.01 -3.16 -3.83
C ARG A 11 -27.24 -3.32 -2.33
N MET A 12 -27.16 -4.56 -1.81
CA MET A 12 -27.39 -4.90 -0.41
C MET A 12 -26.26 -4.50 0.54
N HIS A 13 -25.01 -4.64 0.09
CA HIS A 13 -23.84 -4.46 0.94
C HIS A 13 -23.01 -3.23 0.55
N ARG A 14 -23.05 -2.83 -0.72
CA ARG A 14 -22.29 -1.70 -1.27
C ARG A 14 -20.79 -1.76 -0.90
N PRO A 15 -20.09 -2.90 -1.06
CA PRO A 15 -18.68 -2.98 -0.74
C PRO A 15 -17.86 -2.18 -1.78
N LEU A 16 -16.76 -1.59 -1.32
CA LEU A 16 -15.74 -0.95 -2.15
C LEU A 16 -14.36 -1.53 -1.83
N GLY A 17 -13.43 -1.35 -2.76
CA GLY A 17 -12.03 -1.74 -2.63
C GLY A 17 -11.11 -0.61 -3.06
N LEU A 18 -10.75 0.25 -2.11
CA LEU A 18 -9.71 1.25 -2.27
C LEU A 18 -8.35 0.61 -1.99
N GLY A 19 -7.46 0.68 -2.98
CA GLY A 19 -6.09 0.22 -2.87
C GLY A 19 -5.08 1.34 -3.09
N VAL A 20 -3.81 0.98 -3.08
CA VAL A 20 -2.68 1.88 -3.32
C VAL A 20 -1.74 1.27 -4.36
N GLN A 21 -0.92 2.12 -4.97
CA GLN A 21 0.23 1.70 -5.76
C GLN A 21 1.37 2.69 -5.52
N GLY A 22 2.60 2.27 -5.74
CA GLY A 22 3.79 3.12 -5.60
C GLY A 22 4.22 3.36 -4.15
N LEU A 23 3.90 2.46 -3.22
CA LEU A 23 4.41 2.56 -1.84
C LEU A 23 5.94 2.54 -1.82
N ALA A 24 6.55 1.60 -2.54
CA ALA A 24 8.01 1.53 -2.64
C ALA A 24 8.63 2.80 -3.25
N ASP A 25 7.97 3.42 -4.24
CA ASP A 25 8.43 4.69 -4.81
C ASP A 25 8.39 5.82 -3.79
N ALA A 26 7.30 5.91 -3.01
CA ALA A 26 7.17 6.91 -1.96
C ALA A 26 8.28 6.77 -0.91
N LEU A 27 8.59 5.54 -0.50
CA LEU A 27 9.69 5.25 0.42
C LEU A 27 11.06 5.65 -0.17
N LEU A 28 11.33 5.30 -1.44
CA LEU A 28 12.56 5.70 -2.13
C LEU A 28 12.70 7.21 -2.26
N LEU A 29 11.61 7.93 -2.56
CA LEU A 29 11.60 9.38 -2.66
C LEU A 29 11.92 10.04 -1.30
N LEU A 30 11.46 9.45 -0.20
CA LEU A 30 11.74 9.90 1.16
C LEU A 30 13.06 9.38 1.72
N GLN A 31 13.83 8.61 0.95
CA GLN A 31 15.08 7.97 1.37
C GLN A 31 14.89 7.02 2.58
N TYR A 32 13.74 6.35 2.66
CA TYR A 32 13.45 5.36 3.69
C TYR A 32 13.67 3.95 3.12
N PRO A 33 14.67 3.20 3.64
CA PRO A 33 14.78 1.78 3.35
C PRO A 33 13.49 1.06 3.75
N PHE A 34 13.07 0.07 2.97
CA PHE A 34 11.78 -0.58 3.15
C PHE A 34 11.61 -1.19 4.57
N GLU A 35 12.69 -1.72 5.14
CA GLU A 35 12.74 -2.33 6.48
C GLU A 35 12.88 -1.30 7.62
N SER A 36 13.05 -0.03 7.30
CA SER A 36 13.35 0.99 8.32
C SER A 36 12.14 1.28 9.20
N GLU A 37 12.42 1.74 10.42
CA GLU A 37 11.40 2.16 11.37
C GLU A 37 10.53 3.30 10.83
N ASN A 38 11.15 4.22 10.07
CA ASN A 38 10.44 5.29 9.38
C ASN A 38 9.50 4.77 8.29
N ALA A 39 9.91 3.77 7.50
CA ALA A 39 9.03 3.13 6.52
C ALA A 39 7.86 2.42 7.20
N ARG A 40 8.11 1.71 8.31
CA ARG A 40 7.09 1.04 9.12
C ARG A 40 6.06 2.02 9.67
N LYS A 41 6.53 3.16 10.21
CA LYS A 41 5.65 4.23 10.69
C LYS A 41 4.84 4.85 9.56
N LEU A 42 5.51 5.25 8.47
CA LEU A 42 4.82 5.87 7.34
C LEU A 42 3.76 4.94 6.73
N ASN A 43 4.04 3.65 6.65
CA ASN A 43 3.07 2.65 6.20
C ASN A 43 1.80 2.68 7.07
N LYS A 44 1.94 2.68 8.40
CA LYS A 44 0.80 2.82 9.33
C LYS A 44 0.04 4.13 9.07
N ASP A 45 0.77 5.24 8.99
CA ASP A 45 0.21 6.58 8.84
C ASP A 45 -0.59 6.73 7.52
N ILE A 46 -0.08 6.18 6.40
CA ILE A 46 -0.75 6.15 5.09
C ILE A 46 -2.08 5.38 5.19
N PHE A 47 -2.04 4.14 5.68
CA PHE A 47 -3.24 3.30 5.70
C PHE A 47 -4.27 3.76 6.75
N GLU A 48 -3.82 4.33 7.88
CA GLU A 48 -4.72 5.00 8.84
C GLU A 48 -5.46 6.16 8.17
N THR A 49 -4.72 7.02 7.44
CA THR A 49 -5.29 8.18 6.75
C THR A 49 -6.28 7.79 5.66
N ILE A 50 -5.94 6.80 4.82
CA ILE A 50 -6.83 6.30 3.78
C ILE A 50 -8.10 5.73 4.41
N TYR A 51 -7.97 4.93 5.48
CA TYR A 51 -9.12 4.35 6.13
C TYR A 51 -10.02 5.41 6.79
N TYR A 52 -9.43 6.39 7.46
CA TYR A 52 -10.15 7.48 8.08
C TYR A 52 -10.95 8.29 7.04
N GLY A 53 -10.28 8.73 5.97
CA GLY A 53 -10.93 9.49 4.91
C GLY A 53 -12.05 8.71 4.21
N ALA A 54 -11.81 7.42 3.93
CA ALA A 54 -12.81 6.56 3.32
C ALA A 54 -14.05 6.36 4.23
N MET A 55 -13.84 6.13 5.53
CA MET A 55 -14.93 5.99 6.49
C MET A 55 -15.69 7.30 6.66
N GLN A 56 -14.99 8.43 6.80
CA GLN A 56 -15.59 9.76 6.88
C GLN A 56 -16.50 10.04 5.68
N GLN A 57 -16.02 9.76 4.46
CA GLN A 57 -16.82 9.95 3.26
C GLN A 57 -18.00 8.97 3.19
N SER A 58 -17.83 7.73 3.64
CA SER A 58 -18.91 6.74 3.73
C SER A 58 -20.02 7.20 4.68
N VAL A 59 -19.67 7.81 5.82
CA VAL A 59 -20.62 8.40 6.77
C VAL A 59 -21.32 9.62 6.16
N GLN A 60 -20.59 10.50 5.48
CA GLN A 60 -21.17 11.67 4.82
C GLN A 60 -22.19 11.28 3.74
N LEU A 61 -21.87 10.26 2.93
CA LEU A 61 -22.81 9.72 1.95
C LEU A 61 -24.01 9.04 2.62
N SER A 62 -23.80 8.39 3.76
CA SER A 62 -24.89 7.79 4.55
C SER A 62 -25.87 8.84 5.06
N LYS A 63 -25.37 10.00 5.50
CA LYS A 63 -26.21 11.13 5.92
C LYS A 63 -27.13 11.64 4.80
N GLN A 64 -26.66 11.59 3.55
CA GLN A 64 -27.41 12.08 2.39
C GLN A 64 -28.33 11.01 1.76
N LEU A 65 -27.87 9.76 1.70
CA LEU A 65 -28.49 8.70 0.90
C LEU A 65 -28.99 7.51 1.74
N GLY A 66 -28.86 7.59 3.06
CA GLY A 66 -29.07 6.50 4.00
C GLY A 66 -27.93 5.48 4.03
N PRO A 67 -27.84 4.65 5.08
CA PRO A 67 -26.84 3.59 5.17
C PRO A 67 -27.06 2.50 4.11
N TYR A 68 -26.09 1.60 3.94
CA TYR A 68 -26.33 0.41 3.11
C TYR A 68 -27.40 -0.49 3.75
N PRO A 69 -28.20 -1.23 2.95
CA PRO A 69 -29.35 -1.99 3.46
C PRO A 69 -29.06 -2.95 4.62
N SER A 70 -27.92 -3.63 4.57
CA SER A 70 -27.49 -4.60 5.59
C SER A 70 -26.62 -4.00 6.72
N TYR A 71 -26.70 -2.68 6.95
CA TYR A 71 -25.88 -2.00 7.97
C TYR A 71 -26.22 -2.45 9.39
N GLN A 72 -27.50 -2.58 9.72
CA GLN A 72 -27.93 -2.95 11.07
C GLN A 72 -27.44 -4.36 11.43
N GLY A 73 -26.83 -4.48 12.62
CA GLY A 73 -26.22 -5.73 13.10
C GLY A 73 -24.76 -5.92 12.66
N SER A 74 -24.23 -5.08 11.76
CA SER A 74 -22.80 -5.11 11.41
C SER A 74 -21.90 -4.59 12.55
N PRO A 75 -20.61 -4.93 12.57
CA PRO A 75 -19.66 -4.31 13.50
C PRO A 75 -19.64 -2.77 13.44
N LEU A 76 -19.77 -2.20 12.23
CA LEU A 76 -19.85 -0.75 12.05
C LEU A 76 -21.09 -0.14 12.71
N SER A 77 -22.22 -0.85 12.76
CA SER A 77 -23.42 -0.40 13.50
C SER A 77 -23.24 -0.38 15.02
N GLN A 78 -22.32 -1.20 15.53
CA GLN A 78 -21.90 -1.18 16.93
C GLN A 78 -20.80 -0.12 17.18
N GLY A 79 -20.48 0.67 16.14
CA GLY A 79 -19.42 1.66 16.14
C GLY A 79 -18.03 1.03 16.22
N ARG A 80 -17.81 -0.20 15.73
CA ARG A 80 -16.52 -0.91 15.79
C ARG A 80 -15.83 -0.87 14.42
N PHE A 81 -14.59 -0.39 14.40
CA PHE A 81 -13.75 -0.28 13.21
C PHE A 81 -12.83 -1.49 13.03
N GLN A 82 -12.17 -1.57 11.87
CA GLN A 82 -11.31 -2.71 11.55
C GLN A 82 -10.19 -2.94 12.57
N PHE A 83 -9.54 -1.90 13.07
CA PHE A 83 -8.48 -2.04 14.07
C PHE A 83 -9.02 -2.58 15.42
N ASP A 84 -10.23 -2.17 15.84
CA ASP A 84 -10.87 -2.72 17.05
C ASP A 84 -11.09 -4.25 16.90
N LEU A 85 -11.47 -4.70 15.70
CA LEU A 85 -11.66 -6.12 15.38
C LEU A 85 -10.34 -6.88 15.38
N CYS A 86 -9.29 -6.29 14.81
CA CYS A 86 -7.95 -6.87 14.82
C CYS A 86 -7.45 -7.09 16.25
N ASP A 87 -7.76 -6.20 17.18
CA ASP A 87 -7.28 -6.30 18.56
C ASP A 87 -7.99 -7.38 19.35
N GLU A 88 -9.30 -7.48 19.15
CA GLU A 88 -10.05 -8.61 19.68
C GLU A 88 -9.49 -9.94 19.14
N PHE A 89 -9.16 -10.00 17.85
CA PHE A 89 -8.57 -11.20 17.27
C PHE A 89 -7.18 -11.51 17.82
N ARG A 90 -6.31 -10.50 17.96
CA ARG A 90 -4.95 -10.65 18.53
C ARG A 90 -5.00 -11.11 19.99
N SER A 91 -5.86 -10.52 20.81
CA SER A 91 -6.01 -10.91 22.22
C SER A 91 -6.43 -12.39 22.40
N LYS A 92 -7.13 -12.95 21.41
CA LYS A 92 -7.52 -14.38 21.39
C LYS A 92 -6.45 -15.29 20.79
N SER A 93 -5.50 -14.74 20.04
CA SER A 93 -4.46 -15.50 19.34
C SER A 93 -3.11 -15.36 20.03
N ARG A 94 -2.66 -16.43 20.69
CA ARG A 94 -1.39 -16.46 21.46
C ARG A 94 -0.12 -16.16 20.63
N ASN A 95 -0.23 -16.16 19.29
CA ASN A 95 0.91 -16.06 18.37
C ASN A 95 0.99 -14.74 17.60
N LEU A 96 0.09 -13.77 17.85
CA LEU A 96 0.12 -12.47 17.16
C LEU A 96 0.70 -11.39 18.07
N SER A 97 1.95 -11.02 17.82
CA SER A 97 2.57 -9.84 18.44
C SER A 97 2.19 -8.57 17.67
N GLY A 98 1.81 -7.52 18.40
CA GLY A 98 1.46 -6.22 17.84
C GLY A 98 0.50 -5.46 18.74
N ASN A 99 0.83 -4.19 19.01
CA ASN A 99 -0.02 -3.32 19.82
C ASN A 99 -0.74 -2.32 18.91
N SER A 100 -2.06 -2.29 18.99
CA SER A 100 -2.90 -1.32 18.30
C SER A 100 -3.07 0.00 19.01
N SER A 101 -2.53 0.14 20.22
CA SER A 101 -2.47 1.43 20.90
C SER A 101 -1.64 2.47 20.12
N GLU A 102 -0.97 2.06 19.04
CA GLU A 102 -0.27 2.93 18.09
C GLU A 102 -1.15 3.39 16.90
N ILE A 103 -2.33 2.78 16.68
CA ILE A 103 -3.27 3.14 15.62
C ILE A 103 -4.25 4.17 16.20
N GLY A 104 -4.43 5.30 15.53
CA GLY A 104 -5.39 6.32 15.97
C GLY A 104 -4.79 7.56 16.61
N GLN A 105 -3.48 7.79 16.43
CA GLN A 105 -2.81 9.00 16.93
C GLN A 105 -2.89 10.18 15.94
N LEU A 106 -3.16 9.93 14.66
CA LEU A 106 -3.18 10.97 13.64
C LEU A 106 -4.56 11.62 13.49
N TRP A 107 -5.62 10.85 13.65
CA TRP A 107 -6.98 11.27 13.37
C TRP A 107 -7.93 11.06 14.56
N ASP A 108 -8.93 11.92 14.70
CA ASP A 108 -9.94 11.78 15.76
C ASP A 108 -10.97 10.72 15.41
N TRP A 109 -10.66 9.48 15.77
CA TRP A 109 -11.53 8.32 15.61
C TRP A 109 -12.76 8.35 16.52
N ASN A 110 -12.71 9.06 17.65
CA ASN A 110 -13.86 9.16 18.56
C ASN A 110 -14.96 10.01 17.92
N GLN A 111 -14.59 11.17 17.38
CA GLN A 111 -15.50 12.01 16.62
C GLN A 111 -16.13 11.25 15.45
N LEU A 112 -15.32 10.50 14.68
CA LEU A 112 -15.83 9.70 13.57
C LEU A 112 -16.75 8.56 14.03
N ARG A 113 -16.47 7.95 15.18
CA ARG A 113 -17.32 6.92 15.79
C ARG A 113 -18.69 7.47 16.17
N ASP A 114 -18.75 8.69 16.69
CA ASP A 114 -20.01 9.35 17.03
C ASP A 114 -20.82 9.68 15.78
N GLN A 115 -20.17 10.19 14.72
CA GLN A 115 -20.83 10.43 13.43
C GLN A 115 -21.34 9.12 12.80
N LEU A 116 -20.55 8.05 12.89
CA LEU A 116 -20.93 6.72 12.41
C LEU A 116 -22.17 6.19 13.13
N LYS A 117 -22.26 6.34 14.46
CA LYS A 117 -23.43 5.92 15.24
C LYS A 117 -24.69 6.73 14.89
N LEU A 118 -24.53 8.03 14.60
CA LEU A 118 -25.65 8.91 14.28
C LEU A 118 -26.18 8.71 12.86
N HIS A 119 -25.28 8.56 11.88
CA HIS A 119 -25.63 8.61 10.46
C HIS A 119 -25.50 7.26 9.73
N GLY A 120 -24.83 6.28 10.33
CA GLY A 120 -24.49 5.02 9.68
C GLY A 120 -23.37 5.17 8.64
N ALA A 121 -23.11 4.08 7.90
CA ALA A 121 -22.16 4.05 6.80
C ALA A 121 -22.86 3.67 5.48
N ARG A 122 -22.39 4.24 4.37
CA ARG A 122 -22.93 3.95 3.04
C ARG A 122 -22.39 2.67 2.40
N HIS A 123 -21.22 2.22 2.85
CA HIS A 123 -20.52 1.06 2.30
C HIS A 123 -20.12 0.11 3.43
N SER A 124 -20.25 -1.20 3.20
CA SER A 124 -19.91 -2.23 4.20
C SER A 124 -18.41 -2.45 4.36
N LEU A 125 -17.67 -2.38 3.26
CA LEU A 125 -16.22 -2.54 3.15
C LEU A 125 -15.67 -1.40 2.29
N LEU A 126 -14.43 -0.98 2.55
CA LEU A 126 -13.85 0.21 1.91
C LEU A 126 -12.49 -0.03 1.30
N LEU A 127 -11.58 -0.71 2.01
CA LEU A 127 -10.19 -0.86 1.60
C LEU A 127 -9.93 -2.30 1.15
N ALA A 128 -9.26 -2.43 0.01
CA ALA A 128 -8.76 -3.69 -0.50
C ALA A 128 -7.56 -3.39 -1.41
N SER A 129 -6.36 -3.64 -0.94
CA SER A 129 -5.14 -3.50 -1.73
C SER A 129 -5.09 -4.60 -2.79
N MET A 130 -5.35 -4.23 -4.04
CA MET A 130 -5.34 -5.13 -5.20
C MET A 130 -3.99 -5.11 -5.92
N PRO A 131 -3.68 -6.14 -6.74
CA PRO A 131 -2.63 -6.02 -7.75
C PRO A 131 -2.93 -4.86 -8.70
N THR A 132 -1.93 -4.04 -8.96
CA THR A 132 -2.05 -2.84 -9.80
C THR A 132 -1.18 -2.91 -11.04
N ALA A 133 -0.82 -4.11 -11.51
CA ALA A 133 0.10 -4.36 -12.63
C ALA A 133 -0.07 -3.40 -13.82
N SER A 134 -1.29 -3.28 -14.38
CA SER A 134 -1.50 -2.42 -15.56
C SER A 134 -1.56 -0.93 -15.21
N THR A 135 -2.25 -0.55 -14.14
CA THR A 135 -2.45 0.86 -13.75
C THR A 135 -1.17 1.49 -13.21
N SER A 136 -0.32 0.72 -12.53
CA SER A 136 0.98 1.16 -12.03
C SER A 136 1.94 1.42 -13.18
N GLN A 137 1.96 0.54 -14.19
CA GLN A 137 2.73 0.76 -15.41
C GLN A 137 2.27 2.02 -16.17
N MET A 138 0.97 2.27 -16.25
CA MET A 138 0.42 3.48 -16.88
C MET A 138 0.85 4.76 -16.16
N LEU A 139 0.83 4.78 -14.82
CA LEU A 139 1.27 5.93 -14.03
C LEU A 139 2.80 5.97 -13.82
N GLY A 140 3.50 4.90 -14.17
CA GLY A 140 4.93 4.76 -13.94
C GLY A 140 5.31 4.58 -12.47
N ASN A 141 4.42 3.99 -11.67
CA ASN A 141 4.68 3.61 -10.28
C ASN A 141 5.02 2.11 -10.20
N HIS A 142 5.57 1.70 -9.07
CA HIS A 142 5.70 0.31 -8.67
C HIS A 142 4.36 -0.26 -8.24
N GLU A 143 4.22 -1.58 -8.35
CA GLU A 143 2.97 -2.28 -8.11
C GLU A 143 2.60 -2.31 -6.62
N GLY A 144 1.32 -2.03 -6.33
CA GLY A 144 0.73 -2.23 -5.01
C GLY A 144 1.52 -1.58 -3.87
N PHE A 145 1.70 -2.37 -2.82
CA PHE A 145 2.45 -2.02 -1.61
C PHE A 145 3.76 -2.83 -1.48
N GLU A 146 4.16 -3.55 -2.53
CA GLU A 146 5.27 -4.49 -2.48
C GLU A 146 6.63 -3.78 -2.62
N PRO A 147 7.73 -4.35 -2.10
CA PRO A 147 9.07 -3.89 -2.44
C PRO A 147 9.38 -4.09 -3.92
N TYR A 148 10.44 -3.42 -4.40
CA TYR A 148 10.97 -3.66 -5.73
C TYR A 148 11.46 -5.11 -5.87
N THR A 149 10.92 -5.85 -6.85
CA THR A 149 11.32 -7.24 -7.12
C THR A 149 12.73 -7.33 -7.72
N SER A 150 13.10 -6.34 -8.53
CA SER A 150 14.44 -6.13 -9.07
C SER A 150 14.65 -4.64 -9.35
N ASN A 151 15.91 -4.16 -9.37
CA ASN A 151 16.21 -2.82 -9.89
C ASN A 151 16.45 -2.81 -11.40
N VAL A 152 16.38 -3.95 -12.09
CA VAL A 152 16.51 -4.05 -13.54
C VAL A 152 15.37 -4.93 -14.07
N PHE A 153 14.61 -4.38 -15.00
CA PHE A 153 13.45 -5.03 -15.59
C PHE A 153 13.62 -5.19 -17.09
N THR A 154 13.20 -6.33 -17.64
CA THR A 154 13.18 -6.50 -19.10
C THR A 154 11.84 -6.03 -19.65
N ARG A 155 11.87 -4.98 -20.47
CA ARG A 155 10.69 -4.48 -21.20
C ARG A 155 10.72 -5.01 -22.63
N ARG A 156 9.70 -5.80 -22.98
CA ARG A 156 9.47 -6.29 -24.35
C ARG A 156 8.72 -5.24 -25.15
N VAL A 157 9.26 -4.85 -26.29
CA VAL A 157 8.61 -4.01 -27.31
C VAL A 157 8.72 -4.68 -28.68
N LEU A 158 8.00 -4.18 -29.68
CA LEU A 158 8.03 -4.75 -31.04
C LEU A 158 9.45 -4.80 -31.64
N ALA A 159 10.33 -3.88 -31.22
CA ALA A 159 11.71 -3.79 -31.67
C ALA A 159 12.71 -4.68 -30.89
N GLY A 160 12.25 -5.46 -29.90
CA GLY A 160 13.10 -6.36 -29.11
C GLY A 160 12.92 -6.23 -27.59
N GLU A 161 13.85 -6.81 -26.84
CA GLU A 161 13.87 -6.74 -25.38
C GLU A 161 14.89 -5.71 -24.90
N PHE A 162 14.46 -4.81 -24.02
CA PHE A 162 15.32 -3.76 -23.47
C PHE A 162 15.38 -3.86 -21.95
N ALA A 163 16.59 -3.85 -21.39
CA ALA A 163 16.80 -3.74 -19.96
C ALA A 163 16.53 -2.30 -19.50
N VAL A 164 15.57 -2.13 -18.59
CA VAL A 164 15.15 -0.87 -17.98
C VAL A 164 15.56 -0.89 -16.52
N VAL A 165 16.43 0.03 -16.13
CA VAL A 165 16.83 0.20 -14.73
C VAL A 165 15.77 0.99 -13.97
N ASN A 166 15.58 0.66 -12.69
CA ASN A 166 14.75 1.41 -11.76
C ASN A 166 15.08 2.90 -11.85
N ARG A 167 14.08 3.70 -12.20
CA ARG A 167 14.20 5.16 -12.42
C ARG A 167 14.79 5.88 -11.20
N HIS A 168 14.47 5.42 -9.99
CA HIS A 168 14.94 6.02 -8.74
C HIS A 168 16.42 5.73 -8.53
N LEU A 169 16.85 4.48 -8.79
CA LEU A 169 18.26 4.08 -8.72
C LEU A 169 19.09 4.83 -9.76
N LEU A 170 18.62 4.85 -11.01
CA LEU A 170 19.29 5.56 -12.10
C LEU A 170 19.53 7.03 -11.75
N ARG A 171 18.49 7.73 -11.28
CA ARG A 171 18.59 9.13 -10.85
C ARG A 171 19.55 9.29 -9.67
N ALA A 172 19.54 8.38 -8.70
CA ALA A 172 20.43 8.43 -7.54
C ALA A 172 21.91 8.23 -7.92
N LEU A 173 22.19 7.35 -8.89
CA LEU A 173 23.52 7.09 -9.43
C LEU A 173 24.02 8.26 -10.29
N GLN A 174 23.16 8.82 -11.16
CA GLN A 174 23.49 9.98 -12.00
C GLN A 174 23.85 11.21 -11.16
N ARG A 175 23.07 11.51 -10.11
CA ARG A 175 23.36 12.64 -9.20
C ARG A 175 24.72 12.53 -8.51
N ARG A 176 25.23 11.31 -8.32
CA ARG A 176 26.53 11.04 -7.70
C ARG A 176 27.66 10.88 -8.72
N GLY A 177 27.37 11.04 -10.02
CA GLY A 177 28.36 10.82 -11.08
C GLY A 177 28.82 9.36 -11.20
N LEU A 178 28.08 8.40 -10.63
CA LEU A 178 28.45 6.98 -10.61
C LEU A 178 27.95 6.22 -11.84
N TRP A 179 27.00 6.79 -12.59
CA TRP A 179 26.36 6.10 -13.71
C TRP A 179 27.27 6.01 -14.93
N ASN A 180 27.57 4.79 -15.38
CA ASN A 180 28.29 4.48 -16.61
C ASN A 180 27.83 3.13 -17.19
N GLU A 181 28.24 2.82 -18.42
CA GLU A 181 27.82 1.57 -19.11
C GLU A 181 28.35 0.31 -18.40
N ASP A 182 29.55 0.35 -17.81
CA ASP A 182 30.10 -0.78 -17.05
C ASP A 182 29.22 -1.11 -15.84
N LEU A 183 28.79 -0.09 -15.09
CA LEU A 183 27.90 -0.24 -13.93
C LEU A 183 26.55 -0.82 -14.36
N LYS A 184 26.01 -0.38 -15.50
CA LYS A 184 24.79 -0.95 -16.06
C LYS A 184 24.95 -2.43 -16.39
N GLN A 185 26.07 -2.83 -17.00
CA GLN A 185 26.35 -4.25 -17.27
C GLN A 185 26.47 -5.06 -15.98
N GLN A 186 27.13 -4.51 -14.95
CA GLN A 186 27.22 -5.15 -13.63
C GLN A 186 25.83 -5.33 -12.98
N LEU A 187 24.97 -4.31 -13.05
CA LEU A 187 23.59 -4.41 -12.53
C LEU A 187 22.80 -5.51 -13.25
N ILE A 188 22.96 -5.65 -14.57
CA ILE A 188 22.32 -6.72 -15.34
C ILE A 188 22.89 -8.10 -14.92
N ALA A 189 24.21 -8.22 -14.79
CA ALA A 189 24.87 -9.47 -14.38
C ALA A 189 24.45 -9.93 -12.98
N HIS A 190 24.17 -8.99 -12.07
CA HIS A 190 23.66 -9.25 -10.72
C HIS A 190 22.13 -9.34 -10.64
N GLY A 191 21.41 -9.47 -11.76
CA GLY A 191 19.95 -9.62 -11.77
C GLY A 191 19.19 -8.42 -11.20
N GLY A 192 19.82 -7.25 -11.20
CA GLY A 192 19.31 -6.01 -10.62
C GLY A 192 19.47 -5.88 -9.10
N SER A 193 20.24 -6.75 -8.45
CA SER A 193 20.74 -6.51 -7.09
C SER A 193 21.86 -5.46 -7.12
N VAL A 194 21.87 -4.58 -6.13
CA VAL A 194 22.93 -3.57 -5.92
C VAL A 194 23.94 -3.98 -4.84
N GLN A 195 23.70 -5.07 -4.11
CA GLN A 195 24.45 -5.39 -2.88
C GLN A 195 25.92 -5.71 -3.14
N HIS A 196 26.21 -6.40 -4.24
CA HIS A 196 27.54 -6.88 -4.57
C HIS A 196 28.22 -6.09 -5.70
N VAL A 197 27.60 -5.00 -6.16
CA VAL A 197 28.12 -4.19 -7.26
C VAL A 197 29.21 -3.23 -6.74
N PRO A 198 30.45 -3.32 -7.25
CA PRO A 198 31.52 -2.41 -6.87
C PRO A 198 31.17 -0.95 -7.20
N GLY A 199 31.59 -0.01 -6.35
CA GLY A 199 31.38 1.43 -6.57
C GLY A 199 30.01 1.97 -6.13
N ILE A 200 29.03 1.13 -5.79
CA ILE A 200 27.77 1.59 -5.18
C ILE A 200 27.96 1.79 -3.67
N PRO A 201 27.74 3.01 -3.13
CA PRO A 201 27.85 3.29 -1.69
C PRO A 201 26.83 2.51 -0.85
N GLN A 202 27.19 2.22 0.41
CA GLN A 202 26.37 1.42 1.32
C GLN A 202 24.97 2.01 1.54
N GLU A 203 24.83 3.33 1.58
CA GLU A 203 23.54 4.02 1.70
C GLU A 203 22.56 3.64 0.57
N LEU A 204 23.04 3.53 -0.68
CA LEU A 204 22.22 3.13 -1.82
C LEU A 204 21.93 1.64 -1.80
N ARG A 205 22.87 0.82 -1.32
CA ARG A 205 22.65 -0.62 -1.16
C ARG A 205 21.52 -0.92 -0.19
N VAL A 206 21.49 -0.21 0.93
CA VAL A 206 20.40 -0.33 1.93
C VAL A 206 19.07 0.17 1.36
N LEU A 207 19.08 1.28 0.63
CA LEU A 207 17.86 1.88 0.08
C LEU A 207 17.24 1.05 -1.06
N PHE A 208 18.07 0.45 -1.93
CA PHE A 208 17.64 -0.27 -3.13
C PHE A 208 17.69 -1.79 -2.99
N LYS A 209 17.51 -2.30 -1.77
CA LYS A 209 17.30 -3.73 -1.55
C LYS A 209 16.11 -4.24 -2.35
N THR A 210 16.27 -5.43 -2.94
CA THR A 210 15.17 -6.11 -3.62
C THR A 210 14.33 -6.92 -2.61
N VAL A 211 13.13 -7.35 -3.01
CA VAL A 211 12.26 -8.17 -2.16
C VAL A 211 12.95 -9.43 -1.61
N TRP A 212 13.91 -9.99 -2.37
CA TRP A 212 14.67 -11.19 -2.00
C TRP A 212 15.72 -10.92 -0.91
N GLU A 213 16.04 -9.65 -0.68
CA GLU A 213 17.07 -9.18 0.26
C GLU A 213 16.45 -8.59 1.54
N ILE A 214 15.12 -8.64 1.64
CA ILE A 214 14.31 -8.11 2.74
C ILE A 214 13.71 -9.31 3.53
N PRO A 215 13.77 -9.29 4.88
CA PRO A 215 13.10 -10.27 5.73
C PRO A 215 11.60 -10.34 5.45
N GLN A 216 11.06 -11.57 5.39
CA GLN A 216 9.65 -11.86 5.12
C GLN A 216 8.84 -12.00 6.41
#